data_AF-A0A955CDN2-F1
#
_entry.id   AF-A0A955CDN2-F1
#
_cell.length_a   1.000
_cell.length_b   1.000
_cell.length_c   1.000
_cell.angle_alpha   90.00
_cell.angle_beta   90.00
_cell.angle_gamma   90.00
#
_symmetry.space_group_name_H-M   'P 1'
#
loop_
_entity.id
_entity.type
_entity.pdbx_description
1 polymer ?
#
loop_
_entity_poly.entity_id
_entity_poly.type
_entity_poly.pdbx_seq_one_letter_code
_entity_poly.pdbx_strand_id
1 'polypeptide(L)'
;PLAAYRELARLAGRLSTFSPSMRVERLPAYDHDNLGQCFAAAKALLERLLDGVTPPQYHDRWFRTDQALLRTEIDPEWLEPQWGLYIGIQSSLGADAVERFLLSGRNAKFGSAQRIEELFQRGEAGLQLRRVVHAPRALPLRKDVAYYLVDHAASRDEWRSVERTLGIAVRLGEQAVLEAMPDQSTLVIDCEGRSATLRFALYAVLEDSATAIPLGVGDGLAAQTTNALI
;
A
#
# COMPACT_ATOMS: atom_id res chain seq x y z
N PRO A 1 -9.44 -36.91 17.02
CA PRO A 1 -10.59 -35.97 17.17
C PRO A 1 -10.36 -34.87 18.23
N LEU A 2 -10.02 -35.23 19.48
CA LEU A 2 -9.74 -34.24 20.55
C LEU A 2 -8.66 -33.22 20.17
N ALA A 3 -7.55 -33.66 19.56
CA ALA A 3 -6.48 -32.75 19.14
C ALA A 3 -6.97 -31.68 18.14
N ALA A 4 -7.78 -32.09 17.15
CA ALA A 4 -8.38 -31.16 16.20
C ALA A 4 -9.33 -30.17 16.90
N TYR A 5 -10.17 -30.66 17.82
CA TYR A 5 -11.07 -29.80 18.59
C TYR A 5 -10.33 -28.73 19.40
N ARG A 6 -9.21 -29.10 20.03
CA ARG A 6 -8.36 -28.18 20.79
C ARG A 6 -7.77 -27.08 19.91
N GLU A 7 -7.32 -27.41 18.71
CA GLU A 7 -6.80 -26.41 17.77
C GLU A 7 -7.91 -25.49 17.23
N LEU A 8 -9.11 -26.01 16.96
CA LEU A 8 -10.27 -25.18 16.59
C LEU A 8 -10.64 -24.21 17.71
N ALA A 9 -10.64 -24.66 18.97
CA ALA A 9 -10.91 -23.80 20.12
C ALA A 9 -9.81 -22.73 20.32
N ARG A 10 -8.54 -23.09 20.12
CA ARG A 10 -7.42 -22.15 20.14
C ARG A 10 -7.55 -21.10 19.03
N LEU A 11 -7.94 -21.52 17.82
CA LEU A 11 -8.18 -20.61 16.69
C LEU A 11 -9.33 -19.66 17.00
N ALA A 12 -10.46 -20.17 17.50
CA ALA A 12 -11.62 -19.35 17.87
C ALA A 12 -11.23 -18.27 18.89
N GLY A 13 -10.47 -18.63 19.94
CA GLY A 13 -9.98 -17.66 20.92
C GLY A 13 -9.10 -16.56 20.33
N ARG A 14 -8.24 -16.90 19.35
CA ARG A 14 -7.43 -15.91 18.62
C ARG A 14 -8.28 -15.02 17.71
N LEU A 15 -9.26 -15.58 17.02
CA LEU A 15 -10.13 -14.81 16.12
C LEU A 15 -11.07 -13.87 16.91
N SER A 16 -11.50 -14.26 18.11
CA SER A 16 -12.33 -13.41 18.98
C SER A 16 -11.67 -12.07 19.34
N THR A 17 -10.34 -11.94 19.31
CA THR A 17 -9.67 -10.64 19.56
C THR A 17 -9.84 -9.65 18.42
N PHE A 18 -10.20 -10.13 17.23
CA PHE A 18 -10.47 -9.30 16.05
C PHE A 18 -11.97 -9.02 15.88
N SER A 19 -12.84 -9.64 16.69
CA SER A 19 -14.27 -9.36 16.69
C SER A 19 -14.55 -7.94 17.23
N PRO A 20 -15.49 -7.19 16.64
CA PRO A 20 -15.91 -5.88 17.16
C PRO A 20 -16.36 -5.90 18.62
N SER A 21 -16.86 -7.05 19.09
CA SER A 21 -17.31 -7.23 20.46
C SER A 21 -16.17 -7.55 21.44
N MET A 22 -14.99 -7.94 20.93
CA MET A 22 -13.83 -8.44 21.69
C MET A 22 -14.18 -9.48 22.77
N ARG A 23 -15.27 -10.23 22.59
CA ARG A 23 -15.73 -11.24 23.54
C ARG A 23 -15.40 -12.63 23.05
N VAL A 24 -14.81 -13.42 23.93
CA VAL A 24 -14.59 -14.85 23.70
C VAL A 24 -15.91 -15.56 23.98
N GLU A 25 -16.51 -16.11 22.93
CA GLU A 25 -17.67 -16.98 23.10
C GLU A 25 -17.24 -18.37 23.57
N ARG A 26 -17.99 -18.89 24.54
CA ARG A 26 -17.71 -20.21 25.10
C ARG A 26 -18.14 -21.29 24.11
N LEU A 27 -17.17 -22.07 23.66
CA LEU A 27 -17.43 -23.33 22.98
C LEU A 27 -17.91 -24.40 23.99
N PRO A 28 -18.76 -25.35 23.57
CA PRO A 28 -19.12 -26.49 24.40
C PRO A 28 -17.87 -27.30 24.79
N ALA A 29 -17.95 -28.07 25.87
CA ALA A 29 -16.87 -29.00 26.19
C ALA A 29 -16.74 -30.07 25.10
N TYR A 30 -15.53 -30.60 24.91
CA TYR A 30 -15.32 -31.74 24.02
C TYR A 30 -16.08 -32.96 24.54
N ASP A 31 -16.95 -33.53 23.71
CA ASP A 31 -17.67 -34.76 23.98
C ASP A 31 -17.28 -35.80 22.92
N HIS A 32 -16.63 -36.89 23.35
CA HIS A 32 -16.17 -37.95 22.44
C HIS A 32 -17.35 -38.78 21.90
N ASP A 33 -18.42 -38.90 22.69
CA ASP A 33 -19.59 -39.68 22.35
C ASP A 33 -20.58 -38.88 21.49
N ASN A 34 -20.45 -37.55 21.50
CA ASN A 34 -21.23 -36.63 20.66
C ASN A 34 -20.37 -35.58 19.94
N LEU A 35 -19.46 -36.05 19.08
CA LEU A 35 -18.58 -35.20 18.29
C LEU A 35 -19.34 -34.20 17.39
N GLY A 36 -20.52 -34.59 16.90
CA GLY A 36 -21.32 -33.78 15.99
C GLY A 36 -21.70 -32.42 16.60
N GLN A 37 -22.18 -32.44 17.85
CA GLN A 37 -22.61 -31.22 18.53
C GLN A 37 -21.44 -30.27 18.80
N CYS A 38 -20.34 -30.77 19.37
CA CYS A 38 -19.23 -29.90 19.75
C CYS A 38 -18.51 -29.33 18.52
N PHE A 39 -18.28 -30.12 17.46
CA PHE A 39 -17.65 -29.64 16.23
C PHE A 39 -18.54 -28.70 15.42
N ALA A 40 -19.85 -28.94 15.37
CA ALA A 40 -20.76 -28.02 14.69
C ALA A 40 -20.77 -26.63 15.33
N ALA A 41 -20.78 -26.57 16.68
CA ALA A 41 -20.69 -25.31 17.41
C ALA A 41 -19.34 -24.59 17.15
N ALA A 42 -18.23 -25.34 17.13
CA ALA A 42 -16.92 -24.78 16.80
C ALA A 42 -16.86 -24.22 15.38
N LYS A 43 -17.38 -24.97 14.40
CA LYS A 43 -17.46 -24.54 13.00
C LYS A 43 -18.30 -23.27 12.85
N ALA A 44 -19.51 -23.24 13.40
CA ALA A 44 -20.40 -22.09 13.30
C ALA A 44 -19.81 -20.82 13.93
N LEU A 45 -19.11 -20.95 15.07
CA LEU A 45 -18.39 -19.83 15.67
C LEU A 45 -17.27 -19.33 14.75
N LEU A 46 -16.45 -20.24 14.21
CA LEU A 46 -15.36 -19.88 13.32
C LEU A 46 -15.85 -19.21 12.03
N GLU A 47 -16.91 -19.73 11.40
CA GLU A 47 -17.52 -19.12 10.21
C GLU A 47 -17.94 -17.67 10.50
N ARG A 48 -18.67 -17.43 11.59
CA ARG A 48 -19.09 -16.07 11.96
C ARG A 48 -17.93 -15.14 12.35
N LEU A 49 -16.89 -15.67 13.01
CA LEU A 49 -15.70 -14.88 13.33
C LEU A 49 -14.90 -14.52 12.07
N LEU A 50 -14.88 -15.41 11.07
CA LEU A 50 -14.23 -15.18 9.78
C LEU A 50 -15.05 -14.25 8.88
N ASP A 51 -16.38 -14.31 8.94
CA ASP A 51 -17.27 -13.38 8.22
C ASP A 51 -17.06 -11.92 8.66
N GLY A 52 -16.65 -11.71 9.92
CA GLY A 52 -16.31 -10.39 10.44
C GLY A 52 -14.94 -9.86 9.99
N VAL A 53 -14.10 -10.69 9.38
CA VAL A 53 -12.78 -10.27 8.87
C VAL A 53 -12.97 -9.70 7.48
N THR A 54 -13.06 -8.37 7.37
CA THR A 54 -13.04 -7.71 6.07
C THR A 54 -11.65 -7.88 5.45
N PRO A 55 -11.54 -8.49 4.25
CA PRO A 55 -10.26 -8.56 3.56
C PRO A 55 -9.75 -7.14 3.28
N PRO A 56 -8.42 -6.94 3.19
CA PRO A 56 -7.87 -5.65 2.81
C PRO A 56 -8.51 -5.21 1.48
N GLN A 57 -8.98 -3.96 1.43
CA GLN A 57 -9.55 -3.35 0.22
C GLN A 57 -8.46 -2.90 -0.77
N TYR A 58 -7.32 -3.59 -0.75
CA TYR A 58 -6.17 -3.31 -1.60
C TYR A 58 -5.43 -4.61 -1.88
N HIS A 59 -4.70 -4.63 -2.99
CA HIS A 59 -3.67 -5.62 -3.26
C HIS A 59 -2.30 -4.97 -3.18
N ASP A 60 -1.27 -5.70 -2.76
CA ASP A 60 0.09 -5.19 -2.70
C ASP A 60 1.14 -6.16 -3.26
N ARG A 61 2.21 -5.59 -3.81
CA ARG A 61 3.41 -6.32 -4.22
C ARG A 61 4.66 -5.57 -3.76
N TRP A 62 5.54 -6.28 -3.08
CA TRP A 62 6.85 -5.74 -2.71
C TRP A 62 7.79 -5.73 -3.91
N PHE A 63 8.53 -4.64 -4.06
CA PHE A 63 9.58 -4.57 -5.06
C PHE A 63 10.74 -5.47 -4.63
N ARG A 64 11.29 -6.19 -5.60
CA ARG A 64 12.52 -6.96 -5.42
C ARG A 64 13.70 -6.15 -5.92
N THR A 65 14.77 -6.14 -5.15
CA THR A 65 15.99 -5.40 -5.49
C THR A 65 17.05 -6.30 -6.13
N ASP A 66 17.66 -5.77 -7.17
CA ASP A 66 18.96 -6.17 -7.70
C ASP A 66 19.84 -4.91 -7.70
N GLN A 67 20.69 -4.79 -6.67
CA GLN A 67 21.54 -3.62 -6.43
C GLN A 67 20.75 -2.29 -6.34
N ALA A 68 20.95 -1.38 -7.31
CA ALA A 68 20.28 -0.09 -7.35
C ALA A 68 18.96 -0.11 -8.13
N LEU A 69 18.53 -1.27 -8.61
CA LEU A 69 17.32 -1.44 -9.39
C LEU A 69 16.32 -2.27 -8.61
N LEU A 70 15.11 -1.73 -8.44
CA LEU A 70 14.03 -2.46 -7.78
C LEU A 70 12.86 -2.62 -8.75
N ARG A 71 12.27 -3.81 -8.81
CA ARG A 71 11.24 -4.16 -9.79
C ARG A 71 10.08 -4.90 -9.12
N THR A 72 8.87 -4.70 -9.62
CA THR A 72 7.72 -5.54 -9.33
C THR A 72 6.85 -5.74 -10.57
N GLU A 73 6.16 -6.86 -10.61
CA GLU A 73 5.12 -7.15 -11.59
C GLU A 73 3.81 -6.48 -11.20
N ILE A 74 2.98 -6.22 -12.21
CA ILE A 74 1.63 -5.68 -12.08
C ILE A 74 0.68 -6.70 -12.66
N ASP A 75 -0.37 -7.05 -11.91
CA ASP A 75 -1.44 -7.87 -12.46
C ASP A 75 -2.24 -7.05 -13.49
N PRO A 76 -2.56 -7.61 -14.68
CA PRO A 76 -3.24 -6.87 -15.74
C PRO A 76 -4.55 -6.18 -15.29
N GLU A 77 -5.27 -6.80 -14.35
CA GLU A 77 -6.49 -6.24 -13.75
C GLU A 77 -6.26 -4.89 -13.07
N TRP A 78 -5.07 -4.65 -12.49
CA TRP A 78 -4.77 -3.39 -11.78
C TRP A 78 -4.53 -2.21 -12.71
N LEU A 79 -4.47 -2.44 -14.02
CA LEU A 79 -4.37 -1.40 -15.05
C LEU A 79 -5.74 -0.93 -15.53
N GLU A 80 -6.83 -1.57 -15.10
CA GLU A 80 -8.17 -1.14 -15.44
C GLU A 80 -8.52 0.20 -14.75
N PRO A 81 -9.36 1.06 -15.36
CA PRO A 81 -9.60 2.43 -14.87
C PRO A 81 -10.16 2.54 -13.46
N GLN A 82 -10.77 1.48 -12.93
CA GLN A 82 -11.32 1.43 -11.58
C GLN A 82 -10.27 1.29 -10.47
N TRP A 83 -9.02 1.00 -10.83
CA TRP A 83 -7.91 0.83 -9.89
C TRP A 83 -7.03 2.07 -9.86
N GLY A 84 -6.82 2.59 -8.65
CA GLY A 84 -5.77 3.55 -8.36
C GLY A 84 -4.49 2.82 -7.94
N LEU A 85 -3.37 3.13 -8.60
CA LEU A 85 -2.06 2.59 -8.28
C LEU A 85 -1.24 3.54 -7.42
N TYR A 86 -0.74 3.02 -6.30
CA TYR A 86 0.05 3.76 -5.33
C TYR A 86 1.38 3.08 -5.06
N ILE A 87 2.43 3.86 -4.87
CA ILE A 87 3.72 3.39 -4.34
C ILE A 87 3.79 3.76 -2.87
N GLY A 88 3.84 2.75 -2.01
CA GLY A 88 4.17 2.93 -0.60
C GLY A 88 5.67 2.77 -0.39
N ILE A 89 6.26 3.77 0.26
CA ILE A 89 7.70 3.83 0.52
C ILE A 89 7.89 3.76 2.02
N GLN A 90 8.35 2.60 2.48
CA GLN A 90 8.68 2.35 3.87
C GLN A 90 10.12 2.78 4.13
N SER A 91 10.34 3.64 5.11
CA SER A 91 11.69 4.12 5.43
C SER A 91 11.87 4.46 6.90
N SER A 92 13.10 4.33 7.39
CA SER A 92 13.51 4.91 8.69
C SER A 92 13.66 6.43 8.63
N LEU A 93 13.59 7.05 7.45
CA LEU A 93 13.55 8.51 7.27
C LEU A 93 12.16 9.08 7.54
N GLY A 94 12.10 10.36 7.93
CA GLY A 94 10.83 11.10 7.94
C GLY A 94 10.32 11.35 6.52
N ALA A 95 9.00 11.48 6.36
CA ALA A 95 8.34 11.61 5.06
C ALA A 95 8.91 12.74 4.18
N ASP A 96 9.30 13.87 4.77
CA ASP A 96 9.87 15.00 4.01
C ASP A 96 11.31 14.74 3.54
N ALA A 97 12.08 13.92 4.26
CA ALA A 97 13.40 13.47 3.81
C ALA A 97 13.28 12.44 2.69
N VAL A 98 12.30 11.53 2.78
CA VAL A 98 11.95 10.61 1.67
C VAL A 98 11.55 11.42 0.43
N GLU A 99 10.67 12.40 0.58
CA GLU A 99 10.24 13.23 -0.55
C GLU A 99 11.43 13.97 -1.19
N ARG A 100 12.30 14.62 -0.40
CA ARG A 100 13.51 15.26 -0.92
C ARG A 100 14.44 14.28 -1.63
N PHE A 101 14.61 13.07 -1.08
CA PHE A 101 15.40 12.02 -1.70
C PHE A 101 14.86 11.69 -3.10
N LEU A 102 13.54 11.49 -3.23
CA LEU A 102 12.89 11.14 -4.50
C LEU A 102 12.86 12.32 -5.50
N LEU A 103 12.46 13.52 -5.05
CA LEU A 103 12.29 14.71 -5.90
C LEU A 103 13.61 15.31 -6.40
N SER A 104 14.75 14.90 -5.84
CA SER A 104 16.07 15.31 -6.34
C SER A 104 16.29 14.95 -7.82
N GLY A 105 15.52 14.00 -8.38
CA GLY A 105 15.58 13.54 -9.77
C GLY A 105 16.86 12.76 -10.13
N ARG A 106 17.88 12.84 -9.28
CA ARG A 106 19.17 12.14 -9.42
C ARG A 106 19.19 10.83 -8.64
N ASN A 107 18.47 10.77 -7.52
CA ASN A 107 18.56 9.64 -6.61
C ASN A 107 17.54 8.54 -6.88
N ALA A 108 16.44 8.84 -7.54
CA ALA A 108 15.41 7.85 -7.88
C ALA A 108 14.68 8.25 -9.16
N LYS A 109 14.40 7.26 -10.02
CA LYS A 109 13.53 7.40 -11.18
C LYS A 109 12.60 6.18 -11.26
N PHE A 110 11.33 6.42 -11.55
CA PHE A 110 10.31 5.37 -11.70
C PHE A 110 9.98 5.17 -13.18
N GLY A 111 9.66 3.95 -13.59
CA GLY A 111 9.34 3.63 -14.98
C GLY A 111 8.92 2.18 -15.17
N SER A 112 8.72 1.79 -16.42
CA SER A 112 8.58 0.39 -16.82
C SER A 112 9.83 -0.39 -16.43
N ALA A 113 9.62 -1.60 -15.91
CA ALA A 113 10.70 -2.50 -15.54
C ALA A 113 11.69 -2.76 -16.68
N GLN A 114 11.26 -2.73 -17.95
CA GLN A 114 12.13 -2.99 -19.09
C GLN A 114 12.91 -1.75 -19.57
N ARG A 115 12.40 -0.54 -19.33
CA ARG A 115 12.96 0.70 -19.90
C ARG A 115 13.69 1.59 -18.90
N ILE A 116 13.48 1.39 -17.60
CA ILE A 116 13.93 2.35 -16.58
C ILE A 116 15.44 2.61 -16.60
N GLU A 117 16.26 1.61 -16.95
CA GLU A 117 17.71 1.77 -17.03
C GLU A 117 18.10 2.69 -18.19
N GLU A 118 17.49 2.53 -19.36
CA GLU A 118 17.69 3.41 -20.51
C GLU A 118 17.22 4.83 -20.21
N LEU A 119 16.04 4.99 -19.61
CA LEU A 119 15.50 6.30 -19.20
C LEU A 119 16.40 6.99 -18.19
N PHE A 120 16.98 6.23 -17.26
CA PHE A 120 17.92 6.76 -16.28
C PHE A 120 19.19 7.26 -16.96
N GLN A 121 19.81 6.46 -17.82
CA GLN A 121 21.04 6.81 -18.54
C GLN A 121 20.86 8.00 -19.49
N ARG A 122 19.73 8.08 -20.19
CA ARG A 122 19.44 9.17 -21.15
C ARG A 122 18.91 10.44 -20.49
N GLY A 123 18.64 10.42 -19.19
CA GLY A 123 18.04 11.56 -18.49
C GLY A 123 16.58 11.82 -18.89
N GLU A 124 15.90 10.87 -19.53
CA GLU A 124 14.51 11.00 -19.96
C GLU A 124 13.53 10.99 -18.76
N ALA A 125 12.38 11.63 -18.92
CA ALA A 125 11.35 11.62 -17.88
C ALA A 125 10.79 10.21 -17.67
N GLY A 126 10.66 9.81 -16.41
CA GLY A 126 9.99 8.57 -16.03
C GLY A 126 8.54 8.79 -15.62
N LEU A 127 7.98 7.80 -14.93
CA LEU A 127 6.67 7.92 -14.27
C LEU A 127 6.70 9.04 -13.24
N GLN A 128 5.68 9.87 -13.27
CA GLN A 128 5.48 10.93 -12.30
C GLN A 128 4.72 10.38 -11.10
N LEU A 129 5.23 10.68 -9.90
CA LEU A 129 4.60 10.31 -8.65
C LEU A 129 4.12 11.56 -7.93
N ARG A 130 2.88 11.52 -7.41
CA ARG A 130 2.29 12.61 -6.63
C ARG A 130 2.17 12.19 -5.17
N ARG A 131 2.78 12.95 -4.27
CA ARG A 131 2.68 12.69 -2.81
C ARG A 131 1.23 12.74 -2.37
N VAL A 132 0.82 11.73 -1.60
CA VAL A 132 -0.52 11.64 -1.03
C VAL A 132 -0.46 12.04 0.44
N VAL A 133 -1.03 13.19 0.78
CA VAL A 133 -1.06 13.70 2.17
C VAL A 133 -2.02 12.88 3.04
N HIS A 134 -3.14 12.46 2.46
CA HIS A 134 -4.15 11.63 3.12
C HIS A 134 -4.33 10.33 2.33
N ALA A 135 -3.67 9.26 2.78
CA ALA A 135 -3.80 7.95 2.16
C ALA A 135 -5.28 7.50 2.16
N PRO A 136 -5.77 6.87 1.07
CA PRO A 136 -7.08 6.24 1.05
C PRO A 136 -7.28 5.32 2.25
N ARG A 137 -8.52 5.24 2.77
CA ARG A 137 -8.85 4.41 3.95
C ARG A 137 -8.50 2.93 3.77
N ALA A 138 -8.49 2.46 2.53
CA ALA A 138 -8.10 1.10 2.19
C ALA A 138 -6.63 0.83 2.53
N LEU A 139 -5.73 1.81 2.38
CA LEU A 139 -4.29 1.60 2.58
C LEU A 139 -3.92 1.52 4.07
N PRO A 140 -2.89 0.74 4.44
CA PRO A 140 -2.41 0.66 5.82
C PRO A 140 -1.93 2.01 6.37
N LEU A 141 -2.45 2.45 7.51
CA LEU A 141 -1.93 3.64 8.20
C LEU A 141 -0.68 3.29 9.01
N ARG A 142 0.50 3.59 8.44
CA ARG A 142 1.79 3.38 9.10
C ARG A 142 2.61 4.68 9.08
N LYS A 143 3.28 4.99 10.20
CA LYS A 143 4.05 6.24 10.36
C LYS A 143 5.35 6.25 9.55
N ASP A 144 5.90 5.07 9.29
CA ASP A 144 7.13 4.84 8.54
C ASP A 144 6.87 4.65 7.03
N VAL A 145 5.63 4.82 6.56
CA VAL A 145 5.26 4.67 5.15
C VAL A 145 4.70 5.98 4.60
N ALA A 146 5.30 6.44 3.50
CA ALA A 146 4.75 7.53 2.69
C ALA A 146 4.15 6.96 1.40
N TYR A 147 2.95 7.42 1.05
CA TYR A 147 2.24 6.98 -0.14
C TYR A 147 2.31 8.02 -1.26
N TYR A 148 2.48 7.52 -2.48
CA TYR A 148 2.53 8.33 -3.69
C TYR A 148 1.63 7.72 -4.75
N LEU A 149 0.76 8.52 -5.36
CA LEU A 149 -0.06 8.08 -6.49
C LEU A 149 0.80 8.06 -7.75
N VAL A 150 0.66 7.02 -8.57
CA VAL A 150 1.23 6.98 -9.92
C VAL A 150 0.36 7.85 -10.84
N ASP A 151 0.91 8.94 -11.35
CA ASP A 151 0.18 9.87 -12.22
C ASP A 151 0.28 9.45 -13.69
N HIS A 152 -0.67 8.62 -14.11
CA HIS A 152 -0.75 8.08 -15.48
C HIS A 152 -0.98 9.17 -16.53
N ALA A 153 -1.66 10.26 -16.17
CA ALA A 153 -1.96 11.36 -17.08
C ALA A 153 -0.70 12.21 -17.33
N ALA A 154 0.06 12.51 -16.27
CA ALA A 154 1.28 13.28 -16.35
C ALA A 154 2.47 12.53 -17.01
N SER A 155 2.41 11.20 -17.11
CA SER A 155 3.49 10.36 -17.64
C SER A 155 3.04 9.38 -18.73
N ARG A 156 2.16 9.83 -19.64
CA ARG A 156 1.44 8.96 -20.59
C ARG A 156 2.33 8.07 -21.46
N ASP A 157 3.46 8.59 -21.96
CA ASP A 157 4.35 7.83 -22.84
C ASP A 157 5.02 6.66 -22.12
N GLU A 158 5.47 6.89 -20.88
CA GLU A 158 6.06 5.83 -20.07
C GLU A 158 4.99 4.89 -19.50
N TRP A 159 3.81 5.42 -19.19
CA TRP A 159 2.67 4.62 -18.76
C TRP A 159 2.28 3.56 -19.80
N ARG A 160 2.25 3.89 -21.09
CA ARG A 160 2.04 2.90 -22.18
C ARG A 160 3.06 1.77 -22.17
N SER A 161 4.29 2.06 -21.74
CA SER A 161 5.33 1.04 -21.61
C SER A 161 5.04 0.12 -20.43
N VAL A 162 4.58 0.67 -19.30
CA VAL A 162 4.11 -0.13 -18.15
C VAL A 162 2.94 -1.03 -18.57
N GLU A 163 1.93 -0.50 -19.25
CA GLU A 163 0.77 -1.28 -19.73
C GLU A 163 1.18 -2.46 -20.61
N ARG A 164 2.17 -2.26 -21.49
CA ARG A 164 2.68 -3.33 -22.37
C ARG A 164 3.55 -4.36 -21.65
N THR A 165 4.27 -3.94 -20.62
CA THR A 165 5.30 -4.77 -19.96
C THR A 165 4.85 -5.38 -18.65
N LEU A 166 3.72 -4.94 -18.10
CA LEU A 166 3.13 -5.40 -16.85
C LEU A 166 4.12 -5.35 -15.67
N GLY A 167 4.99 -4.35 -15.67
CA GLY A 167 6.03 -4.23 -14.67
C GLY A 167 6.44 -2.79 -14.44
N ILE A 168 6.59 -2.44 -13.16
CA ILE A 168 7.09 -1.15 -12.72
C ILE A 168 8.40 -1.35 -11.97
N ALA A 169 9.29 -0.37 -12.10
CA ALA A 169 10.57 -0.37 -11.47
C ALA A 169 10.95 1.01 -10.98
N VAL A 170 11.87 1.03 -10.03
CA VAL A 170 12.58 2.21 -9.59
C VAL A 170 14.07 1.96 -9.72
N ARG A 171 14.77 2.86 -10.39
CA ARG A 171 16.24 2.90 -10.44
C ARG A 171 16.70 3.99 -9.50
N LEU A 172 17.43 3.60 -8.46
CA LEU A 172 18.10 4.52 -7.55
C LEU A 172 19.45 4.95 -8.10
N GLY A 173 20.00 6.09 -7.67
CA GLY A 173 21.39 6.44 -8.00
C GLY A 173 22.37 5.49 -7.33
N GLU A 174 23.45 5.09 -8.00
CA GLU A 174 24.40 4.10 -7.45
C GLU A 174 25.05 4.58 -6.15
N GLN A 175 25.40 5.86 -6.09
CA GLN A 175 26.00 6.47 -4.90
C GLN A 175 25.02 6.55 -3.71
N ALA A 176 23.72 6.42 -3.97
CA ALA A 176 22.71 6.45 -2.94
C ALA A 176 22.52 5.08 -2.25
N VAL A 177 22.92 3.97 -2.88
CA VAL A 177 22.71 2.62 -2.33
C VAL A 177 23.99 2.16 -1.65
N LEU A 178 23.92 1.94 -0.34
CA LEU A 178 25.03 1.44 0.46
C LEU A 178 25.05 -0.09 0.50
N GLU A 179 23.88 -0.71 0.70
CA GLU A 179 23.76 -2.16 0.84
C GLU A 179 22.36 -2.65 0.44
N ALA A 180 22.28 -3.83 -0.16
CA ALA A 180 21.03 -4.55 -0.35
C ALA A 180 20.91 -5.67 0.67
N MET A 181 19.79 -5.71 1.40
CA MET A 181 19.59 -6.70 2.46
C MET A 181 19.32 -8.09 1.89
N PRO A 182 19.57 -9.17 2.67
CA PRO A 182 19.35 -10.55 2.22
C PRO A 182 17.90 -10.88 1.85
N ASP A 183 16.93 -10.08 2.31
CA ASP A 183 15.51 -10.24 2.03
C ASP A 183 15.11 -9.81 0.60
N GLN A 184 16.08 -9.32 -0.19
CA GLN A 184 15.91 -8.86 -1.57
C GLN A 184 14.80 -7.83 -1.75
N SER A 185 14.45 -7.06 -0.72
CA SER A 185 13.44 -5.99 -0.85
C SER A 185 13.79 -4.74 -0.06
N THR A 186 14.66 -4.87 0.95
CA THR A 186 15.13 -3.75 1.75
C THR A 186 16.50 -3.27 1.27
N LEU A 187 16.63 -1.97 1.06
CA LEU A 187 17.89 -1.31 0.78
C LEU A 187 18.32 -0.45 1.96
N VAL A 188 19.63 -0.36 2.17
CA VAL A 188 20.27 0.66 3.00
C VAL A 188 20.79 1.73 2.05
N ILE A 189 20.34 2.96 2.25
CA ILE A 189 20.70 4.11 1.43
C ILE A 189 21.47 5.15 2.24
N ASP A 190 22.32 5.92 1.56
CA ASP A 190 22.83 7.18 2.09
C ASP A 190 21.87 8.32 1.70
N CYS A 191 21.41 9.04 2.71
CA CYS A 191 20.60 10.23 2.53
C CYS A 191 21.21 11.38 3.33
N GLU A 192 21.87 12.30 2.62
CA GLU A 192 22.52 13.48 3.24
C GLU A 192 23.55 13.09 4.32
N GLY A 193 24.34 12.03 4.08
CA GLY A 193 25.35 11.53 5.01
C GLY A 193 24.79 10.68 6.17
N ARG A 194 23.52 10.31 6.11
CA ARG A 194 22.86 9.44 7.09
C ARG A 194 22.39 8.17 6.41
N SER A 195 22.81 7.04 6.98
CA SER A 195 22.30 5.72 6.60
C SER A 195 20.83 5.56 6.99
N ALA A 196 20.00 5.05 6.08
CA ALA A 196 18.60 4.76 6.33
C ALA A 196 18.12 3.54 5.55
N THR A 197 17.09 2.88 6.06
CA THR A 197 16.44 1.78 5.33
C THR A 197 15.36 2.32 4.39
N LEU A 198 15.20 1.65 3.25
CA LEU A 198 14.22 2.00 2.23
C LEU A 198 13.66 0.72 1.60
N ARG A 199 12.34 0.63 1.52
CA ARG A 199 11.62 -0.47 0.89
C ARG A 199 10.40 0.06 0.15
N PHE A 200 10.10 -0.55 -1.00
CA PHE A 200 9.00 -0.12 -1.87
C PHE A 200 7.96 -1.22 -1.99
N ALA A 201 6.69 -0.83 -1.98
CA ALA A 201 5.57 -1.68 -2.33
C ALA A 201 4.64 -0.95 -3.30
N LEU A 202 4.16 -1.69 -4.30
CA LEU A 202 3.07 -1.27 -5.17
C LEU A 202 1.76 -1.68 -4.50
N TYR A 203 0.78 -0.77 -4.52
CA TYR A 203 -0.57 -1.01 -4.01
C TYR A 203 -1.58 -0.71 -5.13
N ALA A 204 -2.55 -1.59 -5.30
CA ALA A 204 -3.73 -1.37 -6.13
C ALA A 204 -4.95 -1.23 -5.23
N VAL A 205 -5.69 -0.14 -5.38
CA VAL A 205 -6.86 0.19 -4.57
C VAL A 205 -8.03 0.49 -5.50
N LEU A 206 -9.21 -0.08 -5.24
CA LEU A 206 -10.41 0.27 -5.99
C LEU A 206 -10.83 1.72 -5.68
N GLU A 207 -11.01 2.56 -6.70
CA GLU A 207 -11.27 3.99 -6.53
C GLU A 207 -12.62 4.31 -5.88
N ASP A 208 -13.57 3.37 -5.87
CA ASP A 208 -14.83 3.49 -5.12
C ASP A 208 -14.57 3.56 -3.60
N SER A 209 -13.42 3.06 -3.13
CA SER A 209 -12.93 3.18 -1.75
C SER A 209 -12.15 4.48 -1.48
N ALA A 210 -11.77 5.23 -2.53
CA ALA A 210 -10.94 6.43 -2.46
C ALA A 210 -11.76 7.73 -2.39
N THR A 211 -13.03 7.70 -2.77
CA THR A 211 -13.86 8.91 -2.89
C THR A 211 -14.89 9.02 -1.76
N ALA A 212 -14.51 9.68 -0.66
CA ALA A 212 -15.44 10.41 0.20
C ALA A 212 -14.70 11.40 1.11
N ILE A 213 -14.11 12.45 0.52
CA ILE A 213 -13.95 13.74 1.21
C ILE A 213 -14.43 14.82 0.25
N PRO A 214 -15.60 15.44 0.46
CA PRO A 214 -15.95 16.64 -0.28
C PRO A 214 -14.97 17.74 0.16
N LEU A 215 -14.19 18.23 -0.81
CA LEU A 215 -13.40 19.44 -0.66
C LEU A 215 -14.37 20.58 -0.33
N GLY A 216 -14.30 21.11 0.89
CA GLY A 216 -14.95 22.35 1.27
C GLY A 216 -14.34 23.47 0.44
N VAL A 217 -15.07 23.92 -0.58
CA VAL A 217 -14.76 25.15 -1.31
C VAL A 217 -15.07 26.30 -0.36
N GLY A 218 -14.02 26.89 0.19
CA GLY A 218 -14.04 28.25 0.70
C GLY A 218 -13.62 29.20 -0.40
N ASP A 219 -14.58 29.94 -0.94
CA ASP A 219 -14.43 31.23 -1.63
C ASP A 219 -15.71 31.99 -1.24
N GLY A 220 -15.74 33.26 -0.85
CA GLY A 220 -14.79 34.34 -0.90
C GLY A 220 -15.65 35.59 -0.72
N LEU A 221 -15.32 36.41 0.25
CA LEU A 221 -15.98 37.67 0.55
C LEU A 221 -15.90 38.59 -0.70
N ALA A 222 -17.04 39.04 -1.23
CA ALA A 222 -17.11 40.20 -2.11
C ALA A 222 -18.18 41.16 -1.60
N ALA A 223 -17.72 42.35 -1.24
CA ALA A 223 -18.49 43.45 -0.72
C ALA A 223 -19.31 44.17 -1.82
N GLN A 224 -20.19 45.05 -1.34
CA GLN A 224 -20.88 46.17 -2.01
C GLN A 224 -22.29 45.92 -2.54
N THR A 225 -23.27 46.56 -1.88
CA THR A 225 -24.36 47.37 -2.46
C THR A 225 -25.07 48.04 -1.26
N THR A 226 -24.71 49.28 -0.91
CA THR A 226 -25.36 50.54 -1.32
C THR A 226 -26.55 50.92 -0.45
N ASN A 227 -26.38 52.05 0.23
CA ASN A 227 -27.35 52.87 0.93
C ASN A 227 -28.31 53.54 -0.07
N ALA A 228 -29.63 53.54 0.17
CA ALA A 228 -30.57 54.61 -0.22
C ALA A 228 -32.01 54.33 0.29
N LEU A 229 -32.57 55.32 1.01
CA LEU A 229 -33.99 55.75 1.12
C LEU A 229 -35.09 54.67 1.01
N ILE A 230 -35.97 54.47 2.00
CA ILE A 230 -37.04 55.37 2.50
C ILE A 230 -37.41 54.95 3.93
#